data_AF-A0A2E8GL34-F1
#
_entry.id   AF-A0A2E8GL34-F1
#
_cell.length_a   1.000
_cell.length_b   1.000
_cell.length_c   1.000
_cell.angle_alpha   90.00
_cell.angle_beta   90.00
_cell.angle_gamma   90.00
#
_symmetry.space_group_name_H-M   'P 1'
#
loop_
_entity.id
_entity.type
_entity.pdbx_description
1 polymer ?
#
loop_
_entity_poly.entity_id
_entity_poly.type
_entity_poly.pdbx_seq_one_letter_code
_entity_poly.pdbx_strand_id
1 'polypeptide(L)' 'MARFSKGQRVRATSGREGVITFVALPATISLSPLTVGETRSAFVQGYVVRFDGDDKPQEVREQELEAV' A
#
# COMPACT_ATOMS: atom_id res chain seq x y z
N MET A 1 6.56 0.10 10.91
CA MET A 1 6.66 1.55 10.60
C MET A 1 6.15 1.74 9.19
N ALA A 2 5.31 2.76 8.95
CA ALA A 2 4.87 3.06 7.59
C ALA A 2 6.05 3.59 6.76
N ARG A 3 6.27 3.01 5.59
CA ARG A 3 7.33 3.42 4.65
C ARG A 3 7.10 4.80 4.07
N PHE A 4 5.83 5.19 3.90
CA PHE A 4 5.45 6.47 3.33
C PHE A 4 4.56 7.28 4.26
N SER A 5 4.53 8.60 4.06
CA SER A 5 3.77 9.54 4.89
C SER A 5 2.72 10.29 4.09
N LYS A 6 1.66 10.76 4.79
CA LYS A 6 0.68 11.67 4.19
C LYS A 6 1.38 12.92 3.65
N GLY A 7 1.02 13.32 2.43
CA GLY A 7 1.60 14.44 1.70
C GLY A 7 2.83 14.08 0.85
N GLN A 8 3.36 12.87 0.98
CA GLN A 8 4.51 12.42 0.19
C GLN A 8 4.08 12.11 -1.26
N ARG A 9 4.89 12.53 -2.23
CA ARG A 9 4.77 12.10 -3.63
C ARG A 9 5.26 10.67 -3.78
N VAL A 10 4.48 9.88 -4.51
CA VAL A 10 4.77 8.48 -4.81
C VAL A 10 4.44 8.16 -6.26
N ARG A 11 5.07 7.11 -6.78
CA ARG A 11 4.79 6.53 -8.08
C ARG A 11 4.29 5.11 -7.90
N ALA A 12 3.18 4.77 -8.54
CA ALA A 12 2.72 3.39 -8.62
C ALA A 12 3.55 2.59 -9.63
N THR A 13 3.62 1.28 -9.44
CA THR A 13 4.21 0.34 -10.42
C THR A 13 3.56 0.42 -11.81
N SER A 14 2.33 0.93 -11.89
CA SER A 14 1.66 1.26 -13.16
C SER A 14 2.24 2.49 -13.87
N GLY A 15 3.27 3.14 -13.31
CA GLY A 15 3.91 4.36 -13.81
C GLY A 15 3.21 5.67 -13.43
N ARG A 16 2.02 5.60 -12.81
CA ARG A 16 1.23 6.78 -12.40
C ARG A 16 1.83 7.42 -11.16
N GLU A 17 1.90 8.75 -11.13
CA GLU A 17 2.34 9.50 -9.95
C GLU A 17 1.16 10.07 -9.17
N GLY A 18 1.35 10.28 -7.88
CA GLY A 18 0.31 10.81 -7.01
C GLY A 18 0.84 11.21 -5.64
N VAL A 19 -0.07 11.63 -4.77
CA VAL A 19 0.24 12.04 -3.39
C VAL A 19 -0.53 11.17 -2.42
N ILE A 20 0.15 10.72 -1.36
CA ILE A 20 -0.50 10.00 -0.27
C ILE A 20 -1.41 10.96 0.50
N THR A 21 -2.69 10.62 0.53
CA THR A 21 -3.71 11.38 1.27
C THR A 21 -4.01 10.77 2.63
N PHE A 22 -3.78 9.47 2.79
CA PHE A 22 -3.98 8.73 4.04
C PHE A 22 -3.04 7.53 4.14
N VAL A 23 -2.53 7.27 5.33
CA VAL A 23 -1.77 6.06 5.67
C VAL A 23 -2.71 5.16 6.46
N ALA A 24 -3.06 4.00 5.90
CA ALA A 24 -4.00 3.09 6.56
C ALA A 24 -3.39 2.51 7.84
N LEU A 25 -4.23 1.96 8.73
CA LEU A 25 -3.70 1.16 9.81
C LEU A 25 -3.10 -0.14 9.24
N PRO A 26 -1.94 -0.59 9.74
CA PRO A 26 -1.38 -1.86 9.31
C PRO A 26 -2.37 -3.00 9.61
N ALA A 27 -2.54 -3.89 8.65
CA ALA A 27 -3.43 -5.05 8.77
C ALA A 27 -2.63 -6.34 8.71
N THR A 28 -3.06 -7.32 9.50
CA THR A 28 -2.56 -8.69 9.41
C THR A 28 -3.40 -9.44 8.39
N ILE A 29 -2.75 -10.00 7.37
CA ILE A 29 -3.40 -10.89 6.39
C ILE A 29 -2.94 -12.33 6.61
N SER A 30 -3.87 -13.27 6.47
CA SER A 30 -3.53 -14.69 6.43
C SER A 30 -2.98 -15.05 5.05
N LEU A 31 -1.86 -15.76 5.04
CA LEU A 31 -1.27 -16.30 3.81
C LEU A 31 -1.65 -17.78 3.69
N SER A 32 -1.67 -18.28 2.45
CA SER A 32 -1.87 -19.70 2.21
C SER A 32 -0.76 -20.51 2.91
N PRO A 33 -1.12 -21.57 3.66
CA PRO A 33 -0.15 -22.45 4.27
C PRO A 33 0.64 -23.19 3.18
N LEU A 34 1.95 -23.39 3.38
CA LEU A 34 2.76 -24.20 2.46
C LEU A 34 2.73 -25.68 2.85
N THR A 35 2.43 -25.97 4.10
CA THR A 35 2.34 -27.33 4.66
C THR A 35 1.12 -27.48 5.57
N VAL A 36 0.64 -28.71 5.76
CA VAL A 36 -0.52 -28.99 6.61
C VAL A 36 -0.20 -28.68 8.08
N GLY A 37 -1.06 -27.91 8.73
CA GLY A 37 -0.89 -27.50 10.13
C GLY A 37 -0.10 -26.19 10.32
N GLU A 38 0.41 -25.59 9.25
CA GLU A 38 1.09 -24.30 9.29
C GLU A 38 0.07 -23.15 9.34
N THR A 39 0.30 -22.15 10.20
CA THR A 39 -0.41 -20.86 10.14
C THR A 39 0.57 -19.78 9.72
N ARG A 40 0.27 -19.12 8.58
CA ARG A 40 1.11 -18.04 8.05
C ARG A 40 0.31 -16.75 8.01
N SER A 41 0.94 -15.67 8.44
CA SER A 41 0.38 -14.33 8.37
C SER A 41 1.47 -13.32 8.01
N ALA A 42 1.08 -12.26 7.30
CA ALA A 42 1.94 -11.14 6.98
C ALA A 42 1.30 -9.82 7.41
N PHE A 43 2.14 -8.86 7.76
CA PHE A 43 1.72 -7.49 7.98
C PHE A 43 1.78 -6.73 6.65
N VAL A 44 0.67 -6.11 6.28
CA VAL A 44 0.60 -5.25 5.10
C VAL A 44 0.23 -3.83 5.52
N GLN A 45 0.96 -2.88 4.97
CA GLN A 45 0.71 -1.46 5.14
C GLN A 45 -0.04 -0.95 3.89
N GLY A 46 -1.25 -0.44 4.10
CA GLY A 46 -2.05 0.17 3.05
C GLY A 46 -1.85 1.69 3.00
N TYR A 47 -2.03 2.27 1.82
CA TYR A 47 -1.99 3.70 1.58
C TYR A 47 -3.16 4.12 0.70
N VAL A 48 -3.62 5.35 0.86
CA VAL A 48 -4.62 5.94 -0.02
C VAL A 48 -3.96 7.06 -0.80
N VAL A 49 -3.83 6.88 -2.10
CA VAL A 49 -3.11 7.77 -3.00
C VAL A 49 -4.10 8.47 -3.92
N ARG A 50 -3.99 9.80 -4.03
CA ARG A 50 -4.65 10.53 -5.12
C ARG A 50 -3.67 10.64 -6.26
N PHE A 51 -3.88 9.84 -7.31
CA PHE A 51 -3.08 9.91 -8.53
C PHE A 51 -3.37 11.19 -9.31
N ASP A 52 -2.35 11.69 -10.00
CA ASP A 52 -2.48 12.86 -10.86
C ASP A 52 -3.46 12.55 -12.01
N GLY A 53 -4.55 13.32 -12.07
CA GLY A 53 -5.64 13.12 -13.05
C GLY A 53 -6.81 12.25 -12.56
N ASP A 54 -6.71 11.61 -11.39
CA ASP A 54 -7.84 10.88 -10.80
C ASP A 54 -8.76 11.83 -9.99
N ASP A 55 -10.07 11.71 -10.19
CA ASP A 55 -11.08 12.45 -9.41
C ASP A 55 -11.17 11.98 -7.95
N LYS A 56 -10.78 10.73 -7.68
CA LYS A 56 -10.92 10.08 -6.37
C LYS A 56 -9.62 9.39 -5.98
N PRO A 57 -9.27 9.42 -4.69
CA PRO A 57 -8.13 8.66 -4.22
C PRO A 57 -8.42 7.15 -4.27
N GLN A 58 -7.36 6.36 -4.47
CA GLN A 58 -7.42 4.91 -4.53
C GLN A 58 -6.63 4.28 -3.38
N GLU A 59 -7.10 3.16 -2.87
CA GLU A 59 -6.32 2.33 -1.94
C GLU A 59 -5.28 1.54 -2.72
N VAL A 60 -4.03 1.58 -2.24
CA VAL A 60 -2.87 0.97 -2.88
C VAL A 60 -2.00 0.34 -1.81
N ARG A 61 -1.40 -0.82 -2.09
CA ARG A 61 -0.51 -1.48 -1.13
C ARG A 61 0.88 -0.87 -1.19
N GLU A 62 1.60 -0.97 -0.08
CA GLU A 62 3.01 -0.50 0.00
C GLU A 62 3.89 -1.02 -1.14
N GLN A 63 3.69 -2.28 -1.54
CA GLN A 63 4.50 -2.98 -2.54
C GLN A 63 4.30 -2.44 -3.95
N GLU A 64 3.22 -1.68 -4.16
CA GLU A 64 2.84 -1.11 -5.45
C GLU A 64 3.30 0.34 -5.60
N LEU A 65 3.99 0.90 -4.58
CA LEU A 65 4.38 2.30 -4.53
C LEU A 65 5.90 2.46 -4.36
N GLU A 66 6.42 3.51 -4.99
CA GLU A 66 7.81 3.95 -4.91
C GLU A 66 7.87 5.46 -4.57
N ALA A 67 8.90 5.89 -3.86
CA ALA A 67 9.10 7.32 -3.59
C ALA A 67 9.63 8.02 -4.85
N VAL A 68 9.16 9.25 -5.09
CA VAL A 68 9.61 10.14 -6.18
C VAL A 68 10.57 11.18 -5.62
#